data_AF-A0A850B844-F1
#
_entry.id   AF-A0A850B844-F1
#
_cell.length_a   1.000
_cell.length_b   1.000
_cell.length_c   1.000
_cell.angle_alpha   90.00
_cell.angle_beta   90.00
_cell.angle_gamma   90.00
#
_symmetry.space_group_name_H-M   'P 1'
#
loop_
_entity.id
_entity.type
_entity.pdbx_description
1 polymer ?
#
loop_
_entity_poly.entity_id
_entity_poly.type
_entity_poly.pdbx_seq_one_letter_code
_entity_poly.pdbx_strand_id
1 'polypeptide(L)'
;MKALPPITLEQLAEVTARIDTGTPREEALREAGVPAEMWDLAQQTWAALMAEESEHQKHSLRARFAELLAEYRAKALDERKARKPLEEPALTAIMAVPEDTDGSGTLPIPGQARPRGKRAPSPSERPPGVVASDQKRTVALPAMPDLAPSPLPFSPPPQLTLAQYARVCVELWKDPARSAEICARYGIPDADAWAAVNQLWQERLSRDPTLKQRWIKLTERMRTPRAQD
;
A
#
# COMPACT_ATOMS: atom_id res chain seq x y z
N MET A 1 16.65 -9.92 31.59
CA MET A 1 17.44 -8.66 31.57
C MET A 1 17.08 -7.96 30.28
N LYS A 2 16.34 -6.83 30.32
CA LYS A 2 15.96 -6.10 29.09
C LYS A 2 17.22 -5.43 28.54
N ALA A 3 17.57 -5.71 27.29
CA ALA A 3 18.66 -5.01 26.61
C ALA A 3 18.27 -3.53 26.53
N LEU A 4 19.11 -2.66 27.09
CA LEU A 4 18.97 -1.23 26.90
C LEU A 4 19.17 -0.93 25.40
N PRO A 5 18.30 -0.13 24.78
CA PRO A 5 18.46 0.22 23.38
C PRO A 5 19.79 0.95 23.15
N PRO A 6 20.46 0.72 22.00
CA PRO A 6 21.78 1.26 21.73
C PRO A 6 21.80 2.78 21.50
N ILE A 7 20.64 3.39 21.24
CA ILE A 7 20.45 4.84 21.11
C ILE A 7 19.31 5.31 22.01
N THR A 8 19.37 6.57 22.44
CA THR A 8 18.35 7.17 23.29
C THR A 8 17.07 7.47 22.49
N LEU A 9 15.95 7.65 23.21
CA LEU A 9 14.66 8.00 22.61
C LEU A 9 14.73 9.36 21.86
N GLU A 10 15.52 10.29 22.37
CA GLU A 10 15.76 11.61 21.78
C GLU A 10 16.48 11.49 20.43
N GLN A 11 17.56 10.68 20.37
CA GLN A 11 18.27 10.42 19.11
C GLN A 11 17.38 9.73 18.07
N LEU A 12 16.53 8.80 18.52
CA LEU A 12 15.54 8.16 17.66
C LEU A 12 14.54 9.18 17.10
N ALA A 13 14.04 10.08 17.94
CA ALA A 13 13.08 11.11 17.55
C ALA A 13 13.70 12.13 16.58
N GLU A 14 14.93 12.58 16.86
CA GLU A 14 15.67 13.54 16.04
C GLU A 14 15.90 13.04 14.61
N VAL A 15 16.47 11.83 14.46
CA VAL A 15 16.72 11.23 13.15
C VAL A 15 15.41 10.96 12.40
N THR A 16 14.36 10.50 13.09
CA THR A 16 13.05 10.27 12.47
C THR A 16 12.45 11.58 11.96
N ALA A 17 12.50 12.65 12.75
CA ALA A 17 12.01 13.95 12.35
C ALA A 17 12.74 14.49 11.11
N ARG A 18 14.06 14.35 11.05
CA ARG A 18 14.85 14.75 9.86
C ARG A 18 14.44 13.99 8.60
N ILE A 19 14.30 12.67 8.69
CA ILE A 19 13.86 11.83 7.57
C ILE A 19 12.48 12.28 7.07
N ASP A 20 11.57 12.56 7.99
CA ASP A 20 10.20 13.01 7.68
C ASP A 20 10.16 14.40 7.03
N THR A 21 11.12 15.27 7.36
CA THR A 21 11.28 16.57 6.70
C THR A 21 11.96 16.50 5.32
N GLY A 22 12.33 15.30 4.86
CA GLY A 22 12.90 15.05 3.54
C GLY A 22 14.43 14.90 3.51
N THR A 23 15.10 14.87 4.67
CA THR A 23 16.53 14.56 4.73
C THR A 23 16.77 13.08 4.40
N PRO A 24 17.70 12.72 3.51
CA PRO A 24 17.98 11.32 3.23
C PRO A 24 18.45 10.60 4.50
N ARG A 25 17.96 9.38 4.72
CA ARG A 25 18.23 8.57 5.92
C ARG A 25 19.71 8.50 6.27
N GLU A 26 20.58 8.29 5.29
CA GLU A 26 22.03 8.18 5.49
C GLU A 26 22.65 9.48 5.99
N GLU A 27 22.16 10.62 5.54
CA GLU A 27 22.61 11.94 6.00
C GLU A 27 22.13 12.23 7.41
N ALA A 28 20.85 11.97 7.71
CA ALA A 28 20.31 12.13 9.06
C ALA A 28 21.04 11.24 10.09
N LEU A 29 21.36 10.00 9.71
CA LEU A 29 22.12 9.07 10.54
C LEU A 29 23.57 9.52 10.76
N ARG A 30 24.24 9.98 9.69
CA ARG A 30 25.62 10.50 9.76
C ARG A 30 25.72 11.74 10.64
N GLU A 31 24.78 12.67 10.52
CA GLU A 31 24.75 13.87 11.38
C GLU A 31 24.46 13.53 12.85
N ALA A 32 23.64 12.51 13.11
CA ALA A 32 23.37 12.03 14.47
C ALA A 32 24.49 11.11 15.02
N GLY A 33 25.49 10.75 14.22
CA GLY A 33 26.55 9.81 14.60
C GLY A 33 26.06 8.39 14.86
N VAL A 34 24.89 8.02 14.32
CA VAL A 34 24.27 6.71 14.52
C VAL A 34 24.54 5.82 13.30
N PRO A 35 25.20 4.66 13.44
CA PRO A 35 25.37 3.75 12.31
C PRO A 35 24.03 3.10 11.94
N ALA A 36 23.88 2.79 10.65
CA ALA A 36 22.63 2.27 10.09
C ALA A 36 22.15 0.96 10.76
N GLU A 37 23.09 0.12 11.20
CA GLU A 37 22.77 -1.13 11.90
C GLU A 37 22.19 -0.88 13.31
N MET A 38 22.73 0.11 14.04
CA MET A 38 22.20 0.50 15.35
C MET A 38 20.82 1.17 15.23
N TRP A 39 20.58 1.90 14.15
CA TRP A 39 19.28 2.52 13.88
C TRP A 39 18.15 1.49 13.77
N ASP A 40 18.37 0.42 13.01
CA ASP A 40 17.33 -0.60 12.78
C ASP A 40 17.03 -1.38 14.07
N LEU A 41 18.09 -1.77 14.79
CA LEU A 41 17.98 -2.47 16.07
C LEU A 41 17.31 -1.59 17.14
N ALA A 42 17.61 -0.29 17.15
CA ALA A 42 16.95 0.67 18.01
C ALA A 42 15.46 0.84 17.68
N GLN A 43 15.11 0.96 16.40
CA GLN A 43 13.70 1.04 15.99
C GLN A 43 12.91 -0.18 16.44
N GLN A 44 13.45 -1.38 16.23
CA GLN A 44 12.80 -2.62 16.66
C GLN A 44 12.66 -2.70 18.19
N THR A 45 13.71 -2.34 18.93
CA THR A 45 13.72 -2.37 20.39
C THR A 45 12.71 -1.37 20.98
N TRP A 46 12.71 -0.13 20.49
CA TRP A 46 11.77 0.89 20.95
C TRP A 46 10.33 0.58 20.53
N ALA A 47 10.10 0.00 19.35
CA ALA A 47 8.77 -0.46 18.94
C ALA A 47 8.25 -1.57 19.86
N ALA A 48 9.09 -2.55 20.21
CA ALA A 48 8.73 -3.60 21.16
C ALA A 48 8.44 -3.05 22.56
N LEU A 49 9.27 -2.10 23.05
CA LEU A 49 9.04 -1.44 24.34
C LEU A 49 7.74 -0.63 24.36
N MET A 50 7.43 0.12 23.29
CA MET A 50 6.18 0.87 23.16
C MET A 50 4.96 -0.05 23.06
N ALA A 51 5.08 -1.19 22.40
CA ALA A 51 4.01 -2.20 22.34
C ALA A 51 3.76 -2.81 23.71
N GLU A 52 4.80 -3.24 24.42
CA GLU A 52 4.68 -3.81 25.77
C GLU A 52 4.12 -2.77 26.77
N GLU A 53 4.53 -1.51 26.68
CA GLU A 53 4.00 -0.46 27.56
C GLU A 53 2.54 -0.11 27.26
N SER A 54 2.09 -0.28 26.01
CA SER A 54 0.68 -0.12 25.64
C SER A 54 -0.23 -1.17 26.28
N GLU A 55 0.29 -2.37 26.56
CA GLU A 55 -0.42 -3.41 27.32
C GLU A 55 -0.52 -3.05 28.82
N HIS A 56 0.42 -2.27 29.33
CA HIS A 56 0.46 -1.84 30.73
C HIS A 56 -0.32 -0.53 30.98
N GLN A 57 -1.02 0.04 29.97
CA GLN A 57 -1.82 1.27 30.03
C GLN A 57 -1.10 2.53 30.57
N LYS A 58 0.23 2.47 30.71
CA LYS A 58 1.05 3.62 31.09
C LYS A 58 1.49 4.30 29.81
N HIS A 59 0.65 5.15 29.22
CA HIS A 59 0.88 5.81 27.92
C HIS A 59 2.08 6.78 27.85
N SER A 60 3.11 6.64 28.69
CA SER A 60 4.14 7.63 28.90
C SER A 60 5.22 7.64 27.81
N LEU A 61 5.74 6.49 27.36
CA LEU A 61 6.80 6.45 26.34
C LEU A 61 6.30 6.85 24.96
N ARG A 62 5.13 6.35 24.55
CA ARG A 62 4.57 6.69 23.23
C ARG A 62 4.17 8.16 23.15
N ALA A 63 3.64 8.74 24.24
CA ALA A 63 3.37 10.17 24.32
C ALA A 63 4.65 11.00 24.32
N ARG A 64 5.66 10.62 25.11
CA ARG A 64 6.97 11.29 25.13
C ARG A 64 7.68 11.24 23.78
N PHE A 65 7.64 10.11 23.10
CA PHE A 65 8.18 9.99 21.76
C PHE A 65 7.46 10.92 20.79
N ALA A 66 6.13 10.97 20.82
CA ALA A 66 5.36 11.87 19.96
C ALA A 66 5.65 13.36 20.24
N GLU A 67 5.80 13.73 21.52
CA GLU A 67 6.17 15.09 21.94
C GLU A 67 7.55 15.48 21.42
N LEU A 68 8.55 14.61 21.60
CA LEU A 68 9.90 14.83 21.05
C LEU A 68 9.87 14.93 19.52
N LEU A 69 9.14 14.05 18.84
CA LEU A 69 9.05 14.07 17.37
C LEU A 69 8.42 15.37 16.87
N ALA A 70 7.42 15.90 17.57
CA ALA A 70 6.81 17.19 17.24
C ALA A 70 7.80 18.35 17.45
N GLU A 71 8.55 18.34 18.55
CA GLU A 71 9.58 19.35 18.85
C GLU A 71 10.70 19.34 17.80
N TYR A 72 11.27 18.18 17.49
CA TYR A 72 12.34 18.05 16.50
C TYR A 72 11.86 18.36 15.07
N ARG A 73 10.61 18.01 14.70
CA ARG A 73 10.02 18.43 13.42
C ARG A 73 9.88 19.95 13.35
N ALA A 74 9.40 20.59 14.42
CA ALA A 74 9.29 22.05 14.48
C ALA A 74 10.67 22.71 14.33
N LYS A 75 11.69 22.19 15.02
CA LYS A 75 13.07 22.67 14.93
C LYS A 75 13.66 22.48 13.53
N ALA A 76 13.49 21.32 12.91
CA ALA A 76 13.98 21.05 11.55
C ALA A 76 13.32 21.95 10.49
N LEU A 77 12.01 22.23 10.64
CA LEU A 77 11.30 23.18 9.79
C LEU A 77 11.78 24.62 9.99
N ASP A 78 12.08 25.01 11.23
CA ASP A 78 12.64 26.32 11.55
C ASP A 78 14.05 26.50 10.98
N GLU A 79 14.94 25.51 11.13
CA GLU A 79 16.28 25.52 10.52
C GLU A 79 16.21 25.61 8.99
N ARG A 80 15.25 24.93 8.35
CA ARG A 80 15.03 25.04 6.90
C ARG A 80 14.54 26.43 6.48
N LYS A 81 13.67 27.05 7.28
CA LYS A 81 13.23 28.44 7.07
C LYS A 81 14.39 29.41 7.27
N ALA A 82 15.25 29.17 8.27
CA ALA A 82 16.42 29.97 8.61
C ALA A 82 17.57 29.84 7.60
N ARG A 83 17.66 28.71 6.87
CA ARG A 83 18.58 28.57 5.72
C ARG A 83 18.06 29.23 4.43
N LYS A 84 16.78 29.62 4.37
CA LYS A 84 16.14 30.24 3.20
C LYS A 84 16.06 31.78 3.12
N PRO A 85 16.49 32.63 4.08
CA PRO A 85 16.35 34.09 3.93
C PRO A 85 17.53 34.78 3.23
N LEU A 86 18.50 34.06 2.63
CA LEU A 86 19.67 34.68 2.00
C LEU A 86 19.95 34.18 0.57
N GLU A 87 18.89 33.91 -0.19
CA GLU A 87 18.97 33.81 -1.67
C GLU A 87 17.81 34.61 -2.31
N GLU A 88 17.70 35.88 -1.94
CA GLU A 88 17.21 36.95 -2.84
C GLU A 88 17.68 38.30 -2.25
N PRO A 89 18.59 39.00 -2.94
CA PRO A 89 18.11 39.87 -4.01
C PRO A 89 19.00 39.85 -5.27
N ALA A 90 18.39 40.27 -6.39
CA ALA A 90 18.99 40.58 -7.70
C ALA A 90 19.04 39.43 -8.72
N LEU A 91 17.92 39.25 -9.42
CA LEU A 91 17.93 39.14 -10.90
C LEU A 91 16.63 39.70 -11.47
N THR A 92 16.33 40.94 -11.09
CA THR A 92 15.51 41.85 -11.91
C THR A 92 16.49 42.65 -12.76
N ALA A 93 16.30 42.64 -14.09
CA ALA A 93 17.20 43.11 -15.16
C ALA A 93 18.28 42.07 -15.52
N ILE A 94 18.31 41.50 -16.72
CA ILE A 94 18.76 42.17 -17.96
C ILE A 94 18.20 41.42 -19.21
N MET A 95 17.73 42.20 -20.20
CA MET A 95 17.28 41.91 -21.61
C MET A 95 15.88 41.28 -21.77
N ALA A 96 14.85 41.91 -22.35
CA ALA A 96 14.74 42.91 -23.42
C ALA A 96 15.44 42.51 -24.72
N VAL A 97 14.76 41.69 -25.53
CA VAL A 97 14.88 41.65 -27.00
C VAL A 97 13.46 41.70 -27.58
N PRO A 98 13.10 42.74 -28.35
CA PRO A 98 11.92 42.72 -29.20
C PRO A 98 12.36 42.23 -30.59
N GLU A 99 11.81 41.12 -31.08
CA GLU A 99 11.80 40.89 -32.51
C GLU A 99 10.50 40.25 -32.97
N ASP A 100 9.78 41.08 -33.70
CA ASP A 100 8.73 40.82 -34.65
C ASP A 100 8.98 39.52 -35.42
N THR A 101 8.07 38.55 -35.31
CA THR A 101 7.88 37.56 -36.37
C THR A 101 6.39 37.28 -36.48
N ASP A 102 5.74 38.17 -37.22
CA ASP A 102 4.61 37.85 -38.08
C ASP A 102 4.91 36.55 -38.86
N GLY A 103 3.99 35.58 -38.80
CA GLY A 103 4.28 34.26 -39.33
C GLY A 103 3.14 33.25 -39.18
N SER A 104 2.00 33.62 -39.74
CA SER A 104 0.93 32.73 -40.24
C SER A 104 1.25 31.23 -40.30
N GLY A 105 0.41 30.41 -39.66
CA GLY A 105 0.56 28.96 -39.67
C GLY A 105 -0.62 28.17 -39.10
N THR A 106 -1.84 28.66 -39.26
CA THR A 106 -3.05 27.84 -39.04
C THR A 106 -3.21 26.91 -40.24
N LEU A 107 -2.96 25.61 -40.09
CA LEU A 107 -3.57 24.59 -40.95
C LEU A 107 -3.78 23.24 -40.22
N PRO A 108 -4.78 22.45 -40.67
CA PRO A 108 -5.58 21.56 -39.85
C PRO A 108 -5.03 20.13 -39.76
N ILE A 109 -5.33 19.45 -38.67
CA ILE A 109 -5.17 18.00 -38.55
C ILE A 109 -6.35 17.32 -39.28
N PRO A 110 -6.13 16.52 -40.33
CA PRO A 110 -7.16 15.70 -40.95
C PRO A 110 -7.25 14.34 -40.26
N GLY A 111 -8.48 13.97 -39.88
CA GLY A 111 -9.03 12.63 -40.00
C GLY A 111 -8.30 11.46 -39.35
N GLN A 112 -8.82 11.00 -38.21
CA GLN A 112 -8.97 9.56 -38.02
C GLN A 112 -10.33 9.22 -37.40
N ALA A 113 -11.24 8.88 -38.30
CA ALA A 113 -12.55 8.34 -38.00
C ALA A 113 -12.39 6.98 -37.29
N ARG A 114 -12.84 6.90 -36.04
CA ARG A 114 -13.08 5.61 -35.38
C ARG A 114 -14.34 4.98 -35.98
N PRO A 115 -14.31 3.71 -36.42
CA PRO A 115 -15.50 3.01 -36.87
C PRO A 115 -16.46 2.79 -35.70
N ARG A 116 -17.71 3.23 -35.89
CA ARG A 116 -18.88 2.86 -35.10
C ARG A 116 -19.04 1.34 -35.12
N GLY A 117 -18.65 0.68 -34.03
CA GLY A 117 -19.02 -0.69 -33.73
C GLY A 117 -20.54 -0.78 -33.56
N LYS A 118 -21.14 -1.67 -34.34
CA LYS A 118 -22.58 -1.88 -34.46
C LYS A 118 -23.18 -2.31 -33.11
N ARG A 119 -24.26 -1.60 -32.78
CA ARG A 119 -25.30 -1.97 -31.82
C ARG A 119 -25.87 -3.34 -32.21
N ALA A 120 -25.84 -4.30 -31.30
CA ALA A 120 -26.65 -5.52 -31.37
C ALA A 120 -27.70 -5.44 -30.25
N PRO A 121 -29.00 -5.48 -30.57
CA PRO A 121 -30.02 -5.97 -29.65
C PRO A 121 -30.39 -7.40 -30.03
N SER A 122 -30.18 -8.35 -29.11
CA SER A 122 -30.89 -9.63 -29.15
C SER A 122 -31.39 -9.96 -27.74
N PRO A 123 -32.72 -9.98 -27.54
CA PRO A 123 -33.39 -10.60 -26.40
C PRO A 123 -33.71 -12.08 -26.70
N SER A 124 -34.08 -12.81 -25.63
CA SER A 124 -34.66 -14.17 -25.60
C SER A 124 -33.73 -15.34 -25.96
N GLU A 125 -33.52 -16.24 -24.99
CA GLU A 125 -34.28 -17.50 -24.96
C GLU A 125 -34.13 -18.20 -23.60
N ARG A 126 -35.28 -18.50 -22.98
CA ARG A 126 -35.43 -19.48 -21.89
C ARG A 126 -35.49 -20.87 -22.52
N PRO A 127 -34.97 -21.90 -21.84
CA PRO A 127 -35.61 -23.21 -21.86
C PRO A 127 -36.31 -23.53 -20.53
N PRO A 128 -37.54 -24.09 -20.56
CA PRO A 128 -38.15 -24.83 -19.47
C PRO A 128 -37.78 -26.32 -19.55
N GLY A 129 -37.96 -27.06 -18.44
CA GLY A 129 -37.94 -28.54 -18.43
C GLY A 129 -36.86 -29.11 -17.49
N VAL A 130 -37.20 -29.42 -16.23
CA VAL A 130 -37.70 -30.73 -15.78
C VAL A 130 -36.66 -31.85 -15.98
N VAL A 131 -36.02 -32.31 -14.90
CA VAL A 131 -36.31 -33.61 -14.26
C VAL A 131 -35.60 -33.69 -12.91
N ALA A 132 -36.35 -34.12 -11.91
CA ALA A 132 -35.85 -34.61 -10.64
C ALA A 132 -34.97 -35.86 -10.88
N SER A 133 -33.87 -35.98 -10.14
CA SER A 133 -33.25 -37.27 -9.89
C SER A 133 -33.10 -37.50 -8.39
N ASP A 134 -33.86 -38.52 -8.02
CA ASP A 134 -34.02 -39.17 -6.73
C ASP A 134 -32.68 -39.69 -6.18
N GLN A 135 -32.51 -39.44 -4.90
CA GLN A 135 -32.00 -40.33 -3.86
C GLN A 135 -31.49 -41.75 -4.22
N LYS A 136 -30.53 -42.17 -3.38
CA LYS A 136 -30.12 -43.54 -3.00
C LYS A 136 -29.13 -44.26 -3.92
N ARG A 137 -27.86 -44.29 -3.44
CA ARG A 137 -27.20 -45.59 -3.27
C ARG A 137 -26.28 -45.61 -2.04
N THR A 138 -26.74 -46.37 -1.06
CA THR A 138 -26.00 -46.88 0.09
C THR A 138 -24.90 -47.83 -0.37
N VAL A 139 -23.66 -47.57 0.05
CA VAL A 139 -22.69 -48.64 0.35
C VAL A 139 -22.06 -48.28 1.70
N ALA A 140 -22.35 -49.11 2.69
CA ALA A 140 -21.79 -49.05 4.03
C ALA A 140 -20.45 -49.79 4.07
N LEU A 141 -19.43 -49.20 4.72
CA LEU A 141 -18.31 -49.88 5.38
C LEU A 141 -17.77 -48.95 6.51
N PRO A 142 -17.05 -49.47 7.53
CA PRO A 142 -17.29 -49.21 8.95
C PRO A 142 -16.54 -48.02 9.57
N ALA A 143 -16.96 -47.69 10.79
CA ALA A 143 -16.63 -46.53 11.60
C ALA A 143 -15.14 -46.35 11.97
N MET A 144 -14.70 -45.10 11.88
CA MET A 144 -13.68 -44.49 12.75
C MET A 144 -14.25 -43.19 13.33
N PRO A 145 -13.89 -42.79 14.56
CA PRO A 145 -14.35 -41.55 15.17
C PRO A 145 -13.49 -40.40 14.63
N ASP A 146 -13.82 -39.89 13.45
CA ASP A 146 -13.17 -38.70 12.92
C ASP A 146 -14.04 -37.48 13.24
N LEU A 147 -13.44 -36.52 13.95
CA LEU A 147 -14.06 -35.28 14.37
C LEU A 147 -14.78 -34.62 13.18
N ALA A 148 -16.11 -34.55 13.24
CA ALA A 148 -16.86 -33.68 12.36
C ALA A 148 -16.39 -32.23 12.57
N PRO A 149 -15.79 -31.53 11.59
CA PRO A 149 -15.70 -30.10 11.65
C PRO A 149 -17.14 -29.56 11.50
N SER A 150 -17.67 -28.97 12.58
CA SER A 150 -18.89 -28.17 12.53
C SER A 150 -18.85 -27.23 11.32
N PRO A 151 -19.83 -27.29 10.39
CA PRO A 151 -20.03 -26.24 9.41
C PRO A 151 -20.65 -25.05 10.15
N LEU A 152 -19.81 -24.21 10.75
CA LEU A 152 -20.23 -22.89 11.17
C LEU A 152 -20.66 -22.10 9.93
N PRO A 153 -21.79 -21.37 9.95
CA PRO A 153 -22.20 -20.50 8.85
C PRO A 153 -21.33 -19.23 8.88
N PHE A 154 -20.04 -19.38 8.54
CA PHE A 154 -19.22 -18.23 8.16
C PHE A 154 -19.67 -17.85 6.76
N SER A 155 -20.59 -16.88 6.70
CA SER A 155 -20.87 -16.16 5.46
C SER A 155 -19.51 -15.77 4.84
N PRO A 156 -19.15 -16.31 3.66
CA PRO A 156 -17.79 -16.22 3.16
C PRO A 156 -17.45 -14.74 2.94
N PRO A 157 -16.38 -14.22 3.56
CA PRO A 157 -15.89 -12.89 3.20
C PRO A 157 -15.58 -12.88 1.69
N PRO A 158 -15.73 -11.72 1.02
CA PRO A 158 -15.73 -11.60 -0.43
C PRO A 158 -14.65 -12.47 -1.08
N GLN A 159 -15.09 -13.31 -2.03
CA GLN A 159 -14.41 -14.47 -2.61
C GLN A 159 -13.17 -14.14 -3.46
N LEU A 160 -12.36 -13.16 -3.05
CA LEU A 160 -11.08 -12.94 -3.67
C LEU A 160 -10.20 -14.14 -3.33
N THR A 161 -9.71 -14.80 -4.37
CA THR A 161 -8.64 -15.79 -4.23
C THR A 161 -7.31 -15.07 -3.97
N LEU A 162 -6.32 -15.76 -3.41
CA LEU A 162 -4.97 -15.20 -3.19
C LEU A 162 -4.38 -14.59 -4.48
N ALA A 163 -4.61 -15.25 -5.62
CA ALA A 163 -4.14 -14.79 -6.92
C ALA A 163 -4.87 -13.51 -7.39
N GLN A 164 -6.18 -13.39 -7.13
CA GLN A 164 -6.93 -12.18 -7.44
C GLN A 164 -6.49 -11.01 -6.56
N TYR A 165 -6.34 -11.23 -5.24
CA TYR A 165 -5.81 -10.21 -4.33
C TYR A 165 -4.40 -9.75 -4.75
N ALA A 166 -3.49 -10.69 -5.06
CA ALA A 166 -2.17 -10.38 -5.59
C ALA A 166 -2.23 -9.53 -6.88
N ARG A 167 -3.14 -9.88 -7.81
CA ARG A 167 -3.33 -9.13 -9.05
C ARG A 167 -3.83 -7.71 -8.78
N VAL A 168 -4.80 -7.52 -7.89
CA VAL A 168 -5.28 -6.19 -7.50
C VAL A 168 -4.13 -5.36 -6.92
N CYS A 169 -3.32 -5.91 -6.02
CA CYS A 169 -2.16 -5.20 -5.46
C CYS A 169 -1.16 -4.77 -6.54
N VAL A 170 -0.86 -5.63 -7.52
CA VAL A 170 0.07 -5.29 -8.60
C VAL A 170 -0.49 -4.21 -9.51
N GLU A 171 -1.78 -4.28 -9.86
CA GLU A 171 -2.44 -3.26 -10.70
C GLU A 171 -2.51 -1.91 -9.98
N LEU A 172 -2.85 -1.90 -8.68
CA LEU A 172 -2.85 -0.69 -7.85
C LEU A 172 -1.47 -0.07 -7.71
N TRP A 173 -0.43 -0.91 -7.66
CA TRP A 173 0.95 -0.43 -7.59
C TRP A 173 1.44 0.18 -8.91
N LYS A 174 0.95 -0.33 -10.06
CA LYS A 174 1.23 0.24 -11.38
C LYS A 174 0.47 1.54 -11.62
N ASP A 175 -0.82 1.58 -11.26
CA ASP A 175 -1.71 2.69 -11.57
C ASP A 175 -2.59 3.07 -10.35
N PRO A 176 -2.03 3.76 -9.33
CA PRO A 176 -2.79 4.14 -8.14
C PRO A 176 -3.94 5.11 -8.44
N ALA A 177 -3.82 5.91 -9.51
CA ALA A 177 -4.86 6.81 -9.99
C ALA A 177 -6.12 6.07 -10.50
N ARG A 178 -5.99 4.79 -10.87
CA ARG A 178 -7.11 3.93 -11.31
C ARG A 178 -7.63 3.02 -10.20
N SER A 179 -7.29 3.29 -8.95
CA SER A 179 -7.68 2.46 -7.81
C SER A 179 -9.18 2.17 -7.72
N ALA A 180 -10.03 3.18 -7.90
CA ALA A 180 -11.48 2.99 -7.92
C ALA A 180 -11.97 2.08 -9.07
N GLU A 181 -11.42 2.25 -10.28
CA GLU A 181 -11.77 1.42 -11.45
C GLU A 181 -11.30 -0.03 -11.28
N ILE A 182 -10.08 -0.21 -10.75
CA ILE A 182 -9.51 -1.52 -10.45
C ILE A 182 -10.40 -2.21 -9.40
N CYS A 183 -10.67 -1.57 -8.25
CA CYS A 183 -11.52 -2.13 -7.20
C CYS A 183 -12.93 -2.50 -7.71
N ALA A 184 -13.55 -1.63 -8.51
CA ALA A 184 -14.86 -1.89 -9.11
C ALA A 184 -14.86 -3.14 -10.00
N ARG A 185 -13.79 -3.40 -10.76
CA ARG A 185 -13.65 -4.61 -11.59
C ARG A 185 -13.67 -5.91 -10.78
N TYR A 186 -13.25 -5.85 -9.52
CA TYR A 186 -13.25 -7.00 -8.61
C TYR A 186 -14.48 -7.02 -7.67
N GLY A 187 -15.47 -6.17 -7.92
CA GLY A 187 -16.69 -6.10 -7.10
C GLY A 187 -16.49 -5.43 -5.74
N ILE A 188 -15.45 -4.59 -5.61
CA ILE A 188 -15.18 -3.79 -4.41
C ILE A 188 -15.67 -2.36 -4.69
N PRO A 189 -16.85 -1.96 -4.17
CA PRO A 189 -17.52 -0.74 -4.59
C PRO A 189 -16.85 0.54 -4.03
N ASP A 190 -16.25 0.46 -2.84
CA ASP A 190 -15.79 1.61 -2.08
C ASP A 190 -14.36 1.44 -1.56
N ALA A 191 -13.72 2.58 -1.27
CA ALA A 191 -12.41 2.60 -0.63
C ALA A 191 -12.44 1.95 0.77
N ASP A 192 -13.55 2.09 1.50
CA ASP A 192 -13.75 1.45 2.81
C ASP A 192 -13.85 -0.08 2.68
N ALA A 193 -14.58 -0.56 1.67
CA ALA A 193 -14.63 -1.99 1.35
C ALA A 193 -13.25 -2.54 0.95
N TRP A 194 -12.45 -1.76 0.21
CA TRP A 194 -11.07 -2.12 -0.09
C TRP A 194 -10.20 -2.20 1.18
N ALA A 195 -10.34 -1.23 2.09
CA ALA A 195 -9.60 -1.23 3.35
C ALA A 195 -9.95 -2.47 4.21
N ALA A 196 -11.23 -2.83 4.32
CA ALA A 196 -11.68 -4.02 5.02
C ALA A 196 -11.12 -5.32 4.40
N VAL A 197 -11.16 -5.44 3.08
CA VAL A 197 -10.57 -6.58 2.35
C VAL A 197 -9.06 -6.64 2.60
N ASN A 198 -8.37 -5.51 2.51
CA ASN A 198 -6.93 -5.44 2.70
C ASN A 198 -6.54 -5.81 4.14
N GLN A 199 -7.28 -5.35 5.15
CA GLN A 199 -7.05 -5.70 6.55
C GLN A 199 -7.25 -7.19 6.80
N LEU A 200 -8.31 -7.79 6.26
CA LEU A 200 -8.56 -9.24 6.38
C LEU A 200 -7.41 -10.06 5.77
N TRP A 201 -6.90 -9.63 4.62
CA TRP A 201 -5.76 -10.26 3.99
C TRP A 201 -4.47 -10.07 4.78
N GLN A 202 -4.22 -8.88 5.34
CA GLN A 202 -3.06 -8.64 6.21
C GLN A 202 -3.08 -9.53 7.47
N GLU A 203 -4.24 -9.69 8.11
CA GLU A 203 -4.38 -10.59 9.26
C GLU A 203 -4.09 -12.05 8.86
N ARG A 204 -4.67 -12.51 7.74
CA ARG A 204 -4.42 -13.87 7.22
C ARG A 204 -2.97 -14.12 6.85
N LEU A 205 -2.32 -13.17 6.17
CA LEU A 205 -0.90 -13.28 5.79
C LEU A 205 0.04 -13.17 6.99
N SER A 206 -0.37 -12.48 8.05
CA SER A 206 0.39 -12.41 9.31
C SER A 206 0.28 -13.70 10.10
N ARG A 207 -0.88 -14.36 10.06
CA ARG A 207 -1.12 -15.64 10.72
C ARG A 207 -0.50 -16.83 9.99
N ASP A 208 -0.41 -16.79 8.66
CA ASP A 208 0.14 -17.87 7.83
C ASP A 208 1.36 -17.40 7.00
N PRO A 209 2.60 -17.67 7.45
CA PRO A 209 3.80 -17.26 6.74
C PRO A 209 3.98 -17.99 5.39
N THR A 210 3.44 -19.20 5.24
CA THR A 210 3.51 -19.96 3.97
C THR A 210 2.64 -19.32 2.91
N LEU A 211 1.46 -18.83 3.30
CA LEU A 211 0.55 -18.07 2.44
C LEU A 211 1.20 -16.76 1.98
N LYS A 212 1.89 -16.06 2.89
CA LYS A 212 2.68 -14.86 2.58
C LYS A 212 3.79 -15.13 1.57
N GLN A 213 4.53 -16.23 1.72
CA GLN A 213 5.57 -16.62 0.75
C GLN A 213 4.97 -16.91 -0.64
N ARG A 214 3.80 -17.56 -0.70
CA ARG A 214 3.09 -17.80 -1.97
C ARG A 214 2.62 -16.51 -2.62
N TRP A 215 2.12 -15.56 -1.82
CA TRP A 215 1.72 -14.23 -2.29
C TRP A 215 2.90 -13.45 -2.87
N ILE A 216 4.04 -13.40 -2.17
CA ILE A 216 5.26 -12.73 -2.63
C ILE A 216 5.71 -13.31 -3.98
N LYS A 217 5.81 -14.65 -4.10
CA LYS A 217 6.21 -15.30 -5.36
C LYS A 217 5.25 -14.98 -6.51
N LEU A 218 3.95 -14.89 -6.23
CA LEU A 218 2.94 -14.53 -7.23
C LEU A 218 3.08 -13.09 -7.69
N THR A 219 3.25 -12.13 -6.76
CA THR A 219 3.38 -10.71 -7.09
C THR A 219 4.69 -10.42 -7.83
N GLU A 220 5.81 -11.05 -7.42
CA GLU A 220 7.09 -10.96 -8.13
C GLU A 220 6.96 -11.47 -9.57
N ARG A 221 6.35 -12.64 -9.76
CA ARG A 221 6.14 -13.21 -11.10
C ARG A 221 5.27 -12.33 -12.00
N MET A 222 4.29 -11.61 -11.44
CA MET A 222 3.44 -10.68 -12.21
C MET A 222 4.10 -9.31 -12.44
N ARG A 223 5.02 -8.91 -11.56
CA ARG A 223 5.78 -7.66 -11.66
C ARG A 223 6.90 -7.76 -12.69
N THR A 224 7.56 -8.90 -12.80
CA THR A 224 8.57 -9.14 -13.82
C THR A 224 7.87 -9.36 -15.15
N PRO A 225 7.85 -8.39 -16.08
CA PRO A 225 7.40 -8.70 -17.43
C PRO A 225 8.34 -9.79 -17.94
N ARG A 226 7.81 -10.97 -18.25
CA ARG A 226 8.57 -11.93 -19.05
C ARG A 226 8.91 -11.19 -20.33
N ALA A 227 10.18 -10.85 -20.53
CA ALA A 227 10.69 -10.51 -21.84
C ALA A 227 10.29 -11.69 -22.74
N GLN A 228 9.28 -11.46 -23.58
CA GLN A 228 8.85 -12.43 -24.58
C GLN A 228 9.98 -12.51 -25.59
N ASP A 229 10.55 -13.70 -25.68
CA ASP A 229 11.17 -14.26 -26.88
C ASP A 229 10.18 -14.20 -28.06
#